data_AF-A0A6M0SGG9-F1
#
_entry.id   AF-A0A6M0SGG9-F1
#
_cell.length_a   1.000
_cell.length_b   1.000
_cell.length_c   1.000
_cell.angle_alpha   90.00
_cell.angle_beta   90.00
_cell.angle_gamma   90.00
#
_symmetry.space_group_name_H-M   'P 1'
#
loop_
_entity.id
_entity.type
_entity.pdbx_description
1 polymer ?
#
loop_
_entity_poly.entity_id
_entity_poly.type
_entity_poly.pdbx_seq_one_letter_code
_entity_poly.pdbx_strand_id
1 'polypeptide(L)'
;MMLLKLDRFGKLVLGVGAIAGSIWFLNLPYPMIRWPIAKVAPIILLPSFMQMDHHYRQAIIQTEQADQLINQATTVEDFELGSEKAAQAQEHLDNLPVWFLGYYPKRYCGLFGCGWKFTLDEFEDARALIGRMDAQIFQEQNALTVLETTSNQVVEARNSFETSDPATQEDILKDWQQSMDQLSEIPSETLAGRLANTRLTAYKRDYEAISGQTAVLSKSNALLAAAQQFADAASSEGKNPPHSTEKWDRIATLWEAALAELENIQSDEPDYVKAQALKAQYTINLGEVRELQNSQQKAVKLVQSAEKDINKLIELSAQQSPERTIAAVNQVISNLEKVPSGTTVSKDAQVLIQQAQAYLSKAN
;
A
#
# COMPACT_ATOMS: atom_id res chain seq x y z
N MET A 1 48.80 85.34 -23.59
CA MET A 1 50.24 85.05 -23.37
C MET A 1 50.34 83.55 -23.10
N MET A 2 50.95 82.69 -23.92
CA MET A 2 51.63 82.90 -25.21
C MET A 2 51.46 81.64 -26.08
N LEU A 3 51.10 81.88 -27.34
CA LEU A 3 51.00 80.97 -28.49
C LEU A 3 52.08 79.87 -28.58
N LEU A 4 51.73 78.69 -29.14
CA LEU A 4 52.22 78.28 -30.47
C LEU A 4 51.59 76.97 -31.04
N LYS A 5 50.78 77.18 -32.10
CA LYS A 5 50.62 76.41 -33.35
C LYS A 5 50.39 74.88 -33.37
N LEU A 6 49.25 74.58 -33.99
CA LEU A 6 48.91 73.39 -34.78
C LEU A 6 49.95 73.02 -35.88
N ASP A 7 49.85 71.75 -36.28
CA ASP A 7 50.10 71.18 -37.61
C ASP A 7 51.55 70.94 -38.10
N ARG A 8 51.96 69.65 -38.08
CA ARG A 8 52.37 68.89 -39.29
C ARG A 8 52.66 67.40 -39.00
N PHE A 9 52.29 66.52 -39.94
CA PHE A 9 52.56 65.07 -40.01
C PHE A 9 51.99 64.19 -38.87
N GLY A 10 50.82 63.57 -38.99
CA GLY A 10 49.90 63.49 -40.13
C GLY A 10 50.13 62.34 -41.11
N LYS A 11 51.14 61.47 -40.94
CA LYS A 11 51.46 60.37 -41.89
C LYS A 11 52.00 59.05 -41.29
N LEU A 12 51.72 58.70 -40.02
CA LEU A 12 52.14 57.39 -39.46
C LEU A 12 51.07 56.61 -38.67
N VAL A 13 49.82 57.09 -38.58
CA VAL A 13 48.75 56.40 -37.82
C VAL A 13 47.79 55.61 -38.74
N LEU A 14 47.79 55.89 -40.05
CA LEU A 14 46.97 55.19 -41.05
C LEU A 14 47.50 53.79 -41.44
N GLY A 15 48.61 53.33 -40.86
CA GLY A 15 49.17 52.00 -41.12
C GLY A 15 48.56 50.86 -40.28
N VAL A 16 48.18 51.13 -39.02
CA VAL A 16 47.84 50.06 -38.06
C VAL A 16 46.32 49.87 -37.93
N GLY A 17 45.52 50.94 -37.95
CA GLY A 17 44.06 50.85 -37.85
C GLY A 17 43.40 50.19 -39.06
N ALA A 18 43.95 50.37 -40.26
CA ALA A 18 43.43 49.74 -41.49
C ALA A 18 43.64 48.21 -41.51
N ILE A 19 44.78 47.74 -40.97
CA ILE A 19 45.11 46.31 -40.91
C ILE A 19 44.19 45.57 -39.92
N ALA A 20 43.89 46.17 -38.76
CA ALA A 20 42.98 45.55 -37.78
C ALA A 20 41.55 45.38 -38.32
N GLY A 21 41.00 46.39 -39.01
CA GLY A 21 39.66 46.32 -39.62
C GLY A 21 39.59 45.31 -40.76
N SER A 22 40.65 45.16 -41.54
CA SER A 22 40.70 44.15 -42.61
C SER A 22 40.87 42.73 -42.07
N ILE A 23 41.66 42.50 -41.01
CA ILE A 23 41.76 41.18 -40.36
C ILE A 23 40.39 40.67 -39.86
N TRP A 24 39.55 41.56 -39.30
CA TRP A 24 38.20 41.20 -38.88
C TRP A 24 37.32 40.75 -40.07
N PHE A 25 37.35 41.49 -41.18
CA PHE A 25 36.58 41.15 -42.39
C PHE A 25 37.08 39.85 -43.06
N LEU A 26 38.39 39.61 -43.02
CA LEU A 26 39.04 38.39 -43.52
C LEU A 26 38.79 37.16 -42.63
N ASN A 27 38.45 37.37 -41.35
CA ASN A 27 38.06 36.31 -40.41
C ASN A 27 36.54 36.03 -40.38
N LEU A 28 35.72 36.71 -41.20
CA LEU A 28 34.28 36.43 -41.27
C LEU A 28 34.00 34.96 -41.67
N PRO A 29 32.95 34.32 -41.15
CA PRO A 29 32.63 32.90 -41.41
C PRO A 29 31.98 32.67 -42.79
N TYR A 30 32.45 33.35 -43.84
CA TYR A 30 31.90 33.24 -45.19
C TYR A 30 32.81 32.41 -46.11
N PRO A 31 32.32 31.32 -46.73
CA PRO A 31 33.16 30.38 -47.50
C PRO A 31 33.96 31.06 -48.62
N MET A 32 33.32 31.96 -49.37
CA MET A 32 33.94 32.62 -50.53
C MET A 32 35.06 33.60 -50.15
N ILE A 33 35.08 34.09 -48.91
CA ILE A 33 36.14 34.96 -48.39
C ILE A 33 37.29 34.13 -47.83
N ARG A 34 36.99 33.07 -47.06
CA ARG A 34 38.02 32.24 -46.40
C ARG A 34 38.85 31.37 -47.35
N TRP A 35 38.28 30.86 -48.46
CA TRP A 35 38.99 29.94 -49.36
C TRP A 35 40.25 30.53 -50.04
N PRO A 36 40.24 31.79 -50.55
CA PRO A 36 41.47 32.45 -51.00
C PRO A 36 42.48 32.68 -49.86
N ILE A 37 42.01 33.11 -48.69
CA ILE A 37 42.87 33.50 -47.55
C ILE A 37 43.62 32.27 -47.01
N ALA A 38 42.93 31.13 -46.87
CA ALA A 38 43.54 29.88 -46.41
C ALA A 38 44.69 29.39 -47.32
N LYS A 39 44.66 29.74 -48.62
CA LYS A 39 45.72 29.40 -49.58
C LYS A 39 46.87 30.40 -49.61
N VAL A 40 46.61 31.68 -49.35
CA VAL A 40 47.57 32.78 -49.55
C VAL A 40 48.22 33.24 -48.24
N ALA A 41 47.47 33.26 -47.14
CA ALA A 41 47.92 33.78 -45.83
C ALA A 41 47.27 33.01 -44.66
N PRO A 42 47.54 31.69 -44.50
CA PRO A 42 46.88 30.85 -43.50
C PRO A 42 47.09 31.32 -42.04
N ILE A 43 48.15 32.09 -41.77
CA ILE A 43 48.45 32.68 -40.45
C ILE A 43 47.29 33.56 -39.94
N ILE A 44 46.58 34.25 -40.83
CA ILE A 44 45.46 35.13 -40.48
C ILE A 44 44.27 34.34 -39.88
N LEU A 45 44.11 33.08 -40.27
CA LEU A 45 43.01 32.20 -39.83
C LEU A 45 43.37 31.32 -38.63
N LEU A 46 44.63 31.35 -38.15
CA LEU A 46 45.09 30.52 -37.03
C LEU A 46 44.21 30.61 -35.77
N PRO A 47 43.78 31.80 -35.29
CA PRO A 47 42.91 31.87 -34.11
C PRO A 47 41.57 31.15 -34.31
N SER A 48 40.97 31.27 -35.50
CA SER A 48 39.71 30.59 -35.84
C SER A 48 39.90 29.07 -35.96
N PHE A 49 41.04 28.60 -36.48
CA PHE A 49 41.32 27.16 -36.53
C PHE A 49 41.69 26.56 -35.16
N MET A 50 42.31 27.33 -34.26
CA MET A 50 42.57 26.92 -32.88
C MET A 50 41.25 26.82 -32.09
N GLN A 51 40.36 27.78 -32.23
CA GLN A 51 39.02 27.73 -31.64
C GLN A 51 38.23 26.53 -32.19
N MET A 52 38.23 26.33 -33.52
CA MET A 52 37.54 25.21 -34.17
C MET A 52 38.05 23.85 -33.66
N ASP A 53 39.37 23.65 -33.52
CA ASP A 53 39.90 22.41 -32.93
C ASP A 53 39.53 22.24 -31.46
N HIS A 54 39.58 23.30 -30.67
CA HIS A 54 39.16 23.23 -29.27
C HIS A 54 37.71 22.75 -29.15
N HIS A 55 36.77 23.37 -29.88
CA HIS A 55 35.37 22.91 -29.89
C HIS A 55 35.23 21.49 -30.43
N TYR A 56 35.92 21.13 -31.52
CA TYR A 56 35.87 19.77 -32.05
C TYR A 56 36.36 18.71 -31.06
N ARG A 57 37.52 18.92 -30.42
CA ARG A 57 38.06 17.98 -29.43
C ARG A 57 37.17 17.85 -28.22
N GLN A 58 36.66 18.98 -27.70
CA GLN A 58 35.76 18.95 -26.55
C GLN A 58 34.45 18.24 -26.92
N ALA A 59 33.86 18.53 -28.08
CA ALA A 59 32.67 17.83 -28.58
C ALA A 59 32.86 16.31 -28.63
N ILE A 60 33.94 15.81 -29.25
CA ILE A 60 34.19 14.35 -29.32
C ILE A 60 34.40 13.76 -27.91
N ILE A 61 35.28 14.36 -27.09
CA ILE A 61 35.60 13.84 -25.74
C ILE A 61 34.36 13.83 -24.84
N GLN A 62 33.56 14.88 -24.87
CA GLN A 62 32.35 15.00 -24.06
C GLN A 62 31.24 14.09 -24.58
N THR A 63 31.14 13.85 -25.90
CA THR A 63 30.23 12.86 -26.48
C THR A 63 30.59 11.45 -26.02
N GLU A 64 31.87 11.07 -26.04
CA GLU A 64 32.34 9.78 -25.53
C GLU A 64 32.09 9.61 -24.01
N GLN A 65 32.28 10.67 -23.23
CA GLN A 65 31.98 10.67 -21.79
C GLN A 65 30.48 10.57 -21.50
N ALA A 66 29.66 11.30 -22.26
CA ALA A 66 28.20 11.25 -22.14
C ALA A 66 27.67 9.84 -22.48
N ASP A 67 28.13 9.24 -23.58
CA ASP A 67 27.73 7.90 -24.00
C ASP A 67 28.03 6.84 -22.93
N GLN A 68 29.22 6.87 -22.34
CA GLN A 68 29.59 5.98 -21.24
C GLN A 68 28.70 6.18 -20.02
N LEU A 69 28.52 7.44 -19.57
CA LEU A 69 27.76 7.76 -18.36
C LEU A 69 26.26 7.50 -18.50
N ILE A 70 25.68 7.73 -19.69
CA ILE A 70 24.26 7.51 -19.98
C ILE A 70 23.97 6.02 -20.18
N ASN A 71 24.70 5.33 -21.07
CA ASN A 71 24.40 3.94 -21.42
C ASN A 71 24.87 2.94 -20.35
N GLN A 72 25.78 3.33 -19.44
CA GLN A 72 26.27 2.49 -18.34
C GLN A 72 25.84 3.01 -16.96
N ALA A 73 24.87 3.93 -16.89
CA ALA A 73 24.38 4.50 -15.64
C ALA A 73 23.90 3.42 -14.66
N THR A 74 24.48 3.44 -13.46
CA THR A 74 24.05 2.61 -12.32
C THR A 74 23.35 3.42 -11.23
N THR A 75 23.64 4.72 -11.17
CA THR A 75 23.07 5.70 -10.24
C THR A 75 22.46 6.86 -11.01
N VAL A 76 21.60 7.66 -10.35
CA VAL A 76 20.98 8.84 -10.97
C VAL A 76 22.04 9.91 -11.21
N GLU A 77 23.01 10.00 -10.30
CA GLU A 77 24.14 10.92 -10.33
C GLU A 77 25.08 10.65 -11.53
N ASP A 78 25.33 9.38 -11.88
CA ASP A 78 26.05 9.02 -13.11
C ASP A 78 25.30 9.56 -14.35
N PHE A 79 23.98 9.38 -14.38
CA PHE A 79 23.13 9.75 -15.50
C PHE A 79 23.01 11.27 -15.67
N GLU A 80 22.87 12.01 -14.57
CA GLU A 80 22.87 13.48 -14.56
C GLU A 80 24.20 14.04 -15.06
N LEU A 81 25.34 13.50 -14.61
CA LEU A 81 26.64 13.90 -15.12
C LEU A 81 26.78 13.60 -16.62
N GLY A 82 26.29 12.43 -17.08
CA GLY A 82 26.24 12.10 -18.50
C GLY A 82 25.39 13.07 -19.32
N SER A 83 24.24 13.49 -18.77
CA SER A 83 23.35 14.49 -19.36
C SER A 83 24.03 15.88 -19.46
N GLU A 84 24.78 16.29 -18.43
CA GLU A 84 25.59 17.52 -18.46
C GLU A 84 26.67 17.45 -19.56
N LYS A 85 27.31 16.28 -19.74
CA LYS A 85 28.32 16.08 -20.78
C LYS A 85 27.72 16.08 -22.18
N ALA A 86 26.51 15.54 -22.36
CA ALA A 86 25.78 15.64 -23.63
C ALA A 86 25.45 17.10 -23.98
N ALA A 87 24.98 17.89 -23.01
CA ALA A 87 24.70 19.31 -23.20
C ALA A 87 25.97 20.12 -23.55
N GLN A 88 27.10 19.86 -22.87
CA GLN A 88 28.39 20.47 -23.19
C GLN A 88 28.86 20.08 -24.60
N ALA A 89 28.77 18.80 -24.96
CA ALA A 89 29.13 18.32 -26.29
C ALA A 89 28.30 19.00 -27.39
N GLN A 90 26.98 19.16 -27.18
CA GLN A 90 26.09 19.87 -28.08
C GLN A 90 26.48 21.36 -28.23
N GLU A 91 26.79 22.06 -27.14
CA GLU A 91 27.31 23.44 -27.19
C GLU A 91 28.59 23.52 -28.03
N HIS A 92 29.53 22.59 -27.84
CA HIS A 92 30.75 22.55 -28.62
C HIS A 92 30.50 22.19 -30.11
N LEU A 93 29.55 21.31 -30.41
CA LEU A 93 29.15 20.98 -31.80
C LEU A 93 28.47 22.16 -32.52
N ASP A 94 27.64 22.95 -31.83
CA ASP A 94 26.95 24.09 -32.43
C ASP A 94 27.85 25.31 -32.63
N ASN A 95 28.95 25.40 -31.88
CA ASN A 95 30.03 26.35 -32.13
C ASN A 95 30.91 25.99 -33.35
N LEU A 96 30.73 24.80 -33.96
CA LEU A 96 31.42 24.44 -35.20
C LEU A 96 30.67 24.99 -36.43
N PRO A 97 31.34 25.75 -37.32
CA PRO A 97 30.65 26.47 -38.37
C PRO A 97 30.28 25.59 -39.57
N VAL A 98 29.05 25.71 -40.05
CA VAL A 98 28.45 24.89 -41.15
C VAL A 98 29.30 24.81 -42.43
N TRP A 99 30.14 25.82 -42.74
CA TRP A 99 31.02 25.79 -43.92
C TRP A 99 32.13 24.73 -43.84
N PHE A 100 32.37 24.16 -42.65
CA PHE A 100 33.29 23.05 -42.42
C PHE A 100 32.90 21.77 -43.17
N LEU A 101 31.59 21.57 -43.45
CA LEU A 101 30.99 20.34 -43.98
C LEU A 101 31.28 20.03 -45.47
N GLY A 102 32.29 20.67 -46.07
CA GLY A 102 32.62 20.50 -47.49
C GLY A 102 34.12 20.53 -47.81
N TYR A 103 34.88 21.45 -47.17
CA TYR A 103 36.33 21.61 -47.31
C TYR A 103 36.89 22.42 -46.12
N TYR A 104 38.04 22.11 -45.50
CA TYR A 104 38.99 20.99 -45.67
C TYR A 104 39.94 20.98 -44.45
N PRO A 105 40.24 19.83 -43.82
CA PRO A 105 41.54 19.72 -43.13
C PRO A 105 42.26 18.38 -43.36
N LYS A 106 43.47 18.46 -43.93
CA LYS A 106 44.48 17.40 -43.81
C LYS A 106 45.71 17.96 -43.09
N ARG A 107 46.24 17.12 -42.20
CA ARG A 107 47.40 17.28 -41.28
C ARG A 107 48.65 17.88 -41.99
N TYR A 108 49.73 18.26 -41.30
CA TYR A 108 50.77 17.26 -40.98
C TYR A 108 51.96 17.76 -40.14
N CYS A 109 52.54 16.79 -39.42
CA CYS A 109 53.82 16.75 -38.70
C CYS A 109 55.04 17.42 -39.36
N GLY A 110 55.68 18.40 -38.69
CA GLY A 110 57.13 18.64 -38.75
C GLY A 110 57.83 18.08 -37.51
N LEU A 111 59.18 18.09 -37.47
CA LEU A 111 60.01 17.38 -36.48
C LEU A 111 59.77 17.76 -35.00
N PHE A 112 59.10 18.89 -34.74
CA PHE A 112 58.75 19.37 -33.39
C PHE A 112 57.26 19.77 -33.24
N GLY A 113 56.36 19.18 -34.05
CA GLY A 113 54.90 19.16 -33.77
C GLY A 113 53.98 19.97 -34.71
N CYS A 114 52.78 19.45 -35.00
CA CYS A 114 51.68 20.08 -35.76
C CYS A 114 50.30 19.44 -35.48
N GLY A 115 49.22 20.16 -35.80
CA GLY A 115 47.84 19.69 -36.07
C GLY A 115 47.38 20.17 -37.46
N TRP A 116 46.22 19.81 -38.03
CA TRP A 116 45.05 19.13 -37.48
C TRP A 116 44.54 18.02 -38.43
N LYS A 117 43.74 17.09 -37.92
CA LYS A 117 42.75 16.34 -38.71
C LYS A 117 41.42 16.48 -37.99
N PHE A 118 40.41 16.85 -38.77
CA PHE A 118 39.00 16.75 -38.44
C PHE A 118 38.39 15.97 -39.60
N THR A 119 37.39 15.12 -39.37
CA THR A 119 36.65 14.47 -40.45
C THR A 119 35.20 14.92 -40.43
N LEU A 120 34.54 14.85 -41.59
CA LEU A 120 33.10 15.08 -41.66
C LEU A 120 32.39 13.95 -40.91
N ASP A 121 32.83 12.72 -41.16
CA ASP A 121 32.35 11.47 -40.59
C ASP A 121 32.31 11.53 -39.04
N GLU A 122 33.43 11.86 -38.36
CA GLU A 122 33.48 11.96 -36.88
C GLU A 122 32.54 13.05 -36.33
N PHE A 123 32.29 14.14 -37.08
CA PHE A 123 31.35 15.19 -36.69
C PHE A 123 29.88 14.78 -36.89
N GLU A 124 29.57 14.13 -38.01
CA GLU A 124 28.22 13.60 -38.30
C GLU A 124 27.86 12.49 -37.31
N ASP A 125 28.79 11.58 -37.01
CA ASP A 125 28.65 10.54 -36.00
C ASP A 125 28.41 11.14 -34.60
N ALA A 126 29.19 12.15 -34.19
CA ALA A 126 29.02 12.80 -32.89
C ALA A 126 27.65 13.49 -32.76
N ARG A 127 27.20 14.23 -33.79
CA ARG A 127 25.85 14.82 -33.79
C ARG A 127 24.75 13.77 -33.80
N ALA A 128 24.91 12.68 -34.54
CA ALA A 128 23.94 11.58 -34.57
C ALA A 128 23.90 10.80 -33.25
N LEU A 129 25.00 10.73 -32.51
CA LEU A 129 25.06 10.14 -31.18
C LEU A 129 24.40 11.06 -30.13
N ILE A 130 24.74 12.34 -30.11
CA ILE A 130 24.09 13.34 -29.23
C ILE A 130 22.57 13.37 -29.45
N GLY A 131 22.10 13.46 -30.69
CA GLY A 131 20.65 13.46 -30.96
C GLY A 131 19.91 12.17 -30.58
N ARG A 132 20.61 11.04 -30.41
CA ARG A 132 20.04 9.82 -29.81
C ARG A 132 20.06 9.87 -28.29
N MET A 133 21.14 10.36 -27.70
CA MET A 133 21.24 10.55 -26.25
C MET A 133 20.22 11.56 -25.74
N ASP A 134 19.93 12.66 -26.45
CA ASP A 134 18.88 13.62 -26.09
C ASP A 134 17.50 12.94 -25.93
N ALA A 135 17.17 12.00 -26.82
CA ALA A 135 15.94 11.22 -26.74
C ALA A 135 15.95 10.25 -25.54
N GLN A 136 17.09 9.62 -25.23
CA GLN A 136 17.26 8.77 -24.05
C GLN A 136 17.16 9.59 -22.76
N ILE A 137 17.83 10.75 -22.68
CA ILE A 137 17.79 11.70 -21.56
C ILE A 137 16.35 12.13 -21.30
N PHE A 138 15.61 12.54 -22.34
CA PHE A 138 14.22 12.92 -22.19
C PHE A 138 13.35 11.75 -21.70
N GLN A 139 13.50 10.55 -22.25
CA GLN A 139 12.76 9.36 -21.81
C GLN A 139 13.07 9.01 -20.34
N GLU A 140 14.34 9.03 -19.96
CA GLU A 140 14.81 8.69 -18.62
C GLU A 140 14.37 9.74 -17.58
N GLN A 141 14.45 11.04 -17.87
CA GLN A 141 13.99 12.09 -16.96
C GLN A 141 12.48 11.99 -16.65
N ASN A 142 11.67 11.67 -17.66
CA ASN A 142 10.25 11.38 -17.45
C ASN A 142 10.06 10.12 -16.58
N ALA A 143 10.82 9.06 -16.84
CA ALA A 143 10.74 7.82 -16.07
C ALA A 143 11.20 7.98 -14.61
N LEU A 144 12.26 8.77 -14.36
CA LEU A 144 12.75 9.14 -13.03
C LEU A 144 11.72 9.98 -12.27
N THR A 145 11.03 10.91 -12.96
CA THR A 145 9.94 11.68 -12.36
C THR A 145 8.82 10.77 -11.87
N VAL A 146 8.37 9.81 -12.69
CA VAL A 146 7.34 8.83 -12.30
C VAL A 146 7.84 7.94 -11.15
N LEU A 147 9.08 7.45 -11.23
CA LEU A 147 9.71 6.66 -10.16
C LEU A 147 9.68 7.41 -8.82
N GLU A 148 10.08 8.67 -8.80
CA GLU A 148 10.12 9.48 -7.57
C GLU A 148 8.71 9.76 -7.04
N THR A 149 7.82 10.31 -7.87
CA THR A 149 6.47 10.68 -7.44
C THR A 149 5.70 9.47 -6.90
N THR A 150 5.76 8.34 -7.59
CA THR A 150 5.02 7.14 -7.21
C THR A 150 5.68 6.38 -6.06
N SER A 151 7.02 6.46 -5.92
CA SER A 151 7.69 5.96 -4.70
C SER A 151 7.27 6.76 -3.46
N ASN A 152 7.12 8.08 -3.60
CA ASN A 152 6.64 8.93 -2.51
C ASN A 152 5.18 8.61 -2.15
N GLN A 153 4.31 8.39 -3.14
CA GLN A 153 2.92 7.94 -2.92
C GLN A 153 2.85 6.61 -2.15
N VAL A 154 3.71 5.63 -2.46
CA VAL A 154 3.80 4.37 -1.69
C VAL A 154 4.18 4.63 -0.22
N VAL A 155 5.14 5.52 0.03
CA VAL A 155 5.58 5.87 1.39
C VAL A 155 4.49 6.66 2.13
N GLU A 156 3.79 7.57 1.47
CA GLU A 156 2.66 8.32 2.03
C GLU A 156 1.48 7.42 2.37
N ALA A 157 1.11 6.49 1.48
CA ALA A 157 0.06 5.50 1.73
C ALA A 157 0.39 4.63 2.94
N ARG A 158 1.64 4.15 3.05
CA ARG A 158 2.11 3.42 4.24
C ARG A 158 1.97 4.24 5.53
N ASN A 159 2.47 5.48 5.55
CA ASN A 159 2.41 6.34 6.74
C ASN A 159 0.96 6.69 7.13
N SER A 160 0.10 6.88 6.12
CA SER A 160 -1.33 7.12 6.32
C SER A 160 -2.04 5.88 6.86
N PHE A 161 -1.65 4.68 6.42
CA PHE A 161 -2.17 3.42 6.94
C PHE A 161 -1.91 3.29 8.45
N GLU A 162 -0.67 3.53 8.90
CA GLU A 162 -0.26 3.42 10.30
C GLU A 162 -1.02 4.37 11.25
N THR A 163 -1.67 5.41 10.71
CA THR A 163 -2.36 6.47 11.49
C THR A 163 -3.87 6.54 11.27
N SER A 164 -4.44 5.68 10.41
CA SER A 164 -5.86 5.72 10.02
C SER A 164 -6.73 4.65 10.71
N ASP A 165 -8.00 4.97 10.89
CA ASP A 165 -9.02 4.04 11.38
C ASP A 165 -9.24 2.84 10.43
N PRO A 166 -9.66 1.66 10.93
CA PRO A 166 -9.83 0.44 10.11
C PRO A 166 -10.78 0.59 8.92
N ALA A 167 -11.73 1.52 8.94
CA ALA A 167 -12.65 1.77 7.83
C ALA A 167 -11.96 2.46 6.63
N THR A 168 -10.91 3.26 6.87
CA THR A 168 -10.16 3.98 5.83
C THR A 168 -8.95 3.19 5.33
N GLN A 169 -8.52 2.18 6.09
CA GLN A 169 -7.37 1.34 5.77
C GLN A 169 -7.53 0.54 4.46
N GLU A 170 -8.75 0.14 4.08
CA GLU A 170 -9.01 -0.58 2.82
C GLU A 170 -8.73 0.29 1.58
N ASP A 171 -9.22 1.54 1.56
CA ASP A 171 -8.95 2.48 0.47
C ASP A 171 -7.45 2.81 0.36
N ILE A 172 -6.75 2.97 1.51
CA ILE A 172 -5.30 3.23 1.54
C ILE A 172 -4.50 2.06 0.97
N LEU A 173 -4.89 0.81 1.26
CA LEU A 173 -4.24 -0.37 0.66
C LEU A 173 -4.44 -0.42 -0.86
N LYS A 174 -5.62 -0.05 -1.35
CA LYS A 174 -5.90 0.05 -2.79
C LYS A 174 -5.05 1.14 -3.47
N ASP A 175 -4.90 2.31 -2.86
CA ASP A 175 -4.06 3.39 -3.39
C ASP A 175 -2.56 3.02 -3.38
N TRP A 176 -2.09 2.30 -2.35
CA TRP A 176 -0.75 1.70 -2.33
C TRP A 176 -0.59 0.71 -3.48
N GLN A 177 -1.54 -0.23 -3.68
CA GLN A 177 -1.47 -1.19 -4.77
C GLN A 177 -1.43 -0.50 -6.14
N GLN A 178 -2.29 0.49 -6.38
CA GLN A 178 -2.29 1.27 -7.62
C GLN A 178 -0.93 1.97 -7.86
N SER A 179 -0.29 2.46 -6.81
CA SER A 179 1.04 3.07 -6.89
C SER A 179 2.12 2.03 -7.25
N MET A 180 2.03 0.80 -6.73
CA MET A 180 2.91 -0.30 -7.16
C MET A 180 2.68 -0.72 -8.62
N ASP A 181 1.42 -0.70 -9.08
CA ASP A 181 1.10 -1.01 -10.48
C ASP A 181 1.73 0.05 -11.41
N GLN A 182 1.60 1.34 -11.08
CA GLN A 182 2.26 2.44 -11.82
C GLN A 182 3.79 2.32 -11.87
N LEU A 183 4.44 1.95 -10.77
CA LEU A 183 5.89 1.67 -10.76
C LEU A 183 6.27 0.50 -11.68
N SER A 184 5.36 -0.45 -11.92
CA SER A 184 5.60 -1.60 -12.80
C SER A 184 5.43 -1.28 -14.29
N GLU A 185 4.77 -0.17 -14.62
CA GLU A 185 4.63 0.34 -15.99
C GLU A 185 5.88 1.11 -16.47
N ILE A 186 6.82 1.43 -15.58
CA ILE A 186 8.08 2.12 -15.94
C ILE A 186 8.95 1.18 -16.81
N PRO A 187 9.34 1.57 -18.05
CA PRO A 187 10.05 0.69 -18.97
C PRO A 187 11.36 0.14 -18.39
N SER A 188 11.52 -1.18 -18.41
CA SER A 188 12.62 -1.90 -17.73
C SER A 188 14.02 -1.59 -18.27
N GLU A 189 14.08 -1.03 -19.48
CA GLU A 189 15.28 -0.62 -20.20
C GLU A 189 15.89 0.66 -19.58
N THR A 190 15.07 1.51 -18.97
CA THR A 190 15.48 2.73 -18.28
C THR A 190 16.20 2.42 -16.96
N LEU A 191 17.07 3.32 -16.50
CA LEU A 191 17.64 3.25 -15.15
C LEU A 191 16.52 3.29 -14.10
N ALA A 192 15.54 4.18 -14.29
CA ALA A 192 14.36 4.32 -13.46
C ALA A 192 13.59 3.01 -13.34
N GLY A 193 13.40 2.26 -14.44
CA GLY A 193 12.75 0.95 -14.43
C GLY A 193 13.53 -0.11 -13.65
N ARG A 194 14.87 -0.12 -13.71
CA ARG A 194 15.70 -1.01 -12.88
C ARG A 194 15.59 -0.66 -11.39
N LEU A 195 15.58 0.63 -11.05
CA LEU A 195 15.37 1.12 -9.69
C LEU A 195 13.94 0.82 -9.19
N ALA A 196 12.92 1.00 -10.03
CA ALA A 196 11.53 0.70 -9.76
C ALA A 196 11.33 -0.77 -9.40
N ASN A 197 11.85 -1.70 -10.22
CA ASN A 197 11.79 -3.14 -9.94
C ASN A 197 12.47 -3.54 -8.62
N THR A 198 13.59 -2.87 -8.30
CA THR A 198 14.28 -3.06 -7.02
C THR A 198 13.42 -2.61 -5.84
N ARG A 199 12.83 -1.41 -5.92
CA ARG A 199 11.92 -0.87 -4.88
C ARG A 199 10.63 -1.67 -4.75
N LEU A 200 10.03 -2.09 -5.86
CA LEU A 200 8.81 -2.91 -5.92
C LEU A 200 8.94 -4.22 -5.14
N THR A 201 10.12 -4.84 -5.14
CA THR A 201 10.37 -6.06 -4.36
C THR A 201 10.23 -5.81 -2.85
N ALA A 202 10.68 -4.65 -2.36
CA ALA A 202 10.48 -4.25 -0.97
C ALA A 202 9.04 -3.81 -0.69
N TYR A 203 8.43 -3.03 -1.59
CA TYR A 203 7.07 -2.53 -1.43
C TYR A 203 6.02 -3.64 -1.41
N LYS A 204 6.15 -4.67 -2.28
CA LYS A 204 5.25 -5.83 -2.29
C LYS A 204 5.30 -6.62 -0.99
N ARG A 205 6.50 -6.90 -0.47
CA ARG A 205 6.69 -7.57 0.83
C ARG A 205 6.04 -6.80 1.97
N ASP A 206 6.26 -5.49 2.02
CA ASP A 206 5.72 -4.64 3.08
C ASP A 206 4.17 -4.53 2.98
N TYR A 207 3.63 -4.47 1.77
CA TYR A 207 2.19 -4.51 1.48
C TYR A 207 1.54 -5.84 1.89
N GLU A 208 2.13 -6.98 1.50
CA GLU A 208 1.64 -8.33 1.84
C GLU A 208 1.58 -8.56 3.36
N ALA A 209 2.60 -8.10 4.09
CA ALA A 209 2.64 -8.19 5.55
C ALA A 209 1.50 -7.42 6.22
N ILE A 210 1.23 -6.20 5.76
CA ILE A 210 0.19 -5.33 6.32
C ILE A 210 -1.20 -5.82 5.92
N SER A 211 -1.46 -6.00 4.62
CA SER A 211 -2.78 -6.43 4.11
C SER A 211 -3.23 -7.78 4.67
N GLY A 212 -2.30 -8.72 4.85
CA GLY A 212 -2.56 -9.99 5.53
C GLY A 212 -2.98 -9.78 6.99
N GLN A 213 -2.28 -8.91 7.73
CA GLN A 213 -2.62 -8.59 9.12
C GLN A 213 -3.98 -7.88 9.24
N THR A 214 -4.32 -6.97 8.33
CA THR A 214 -5.62 -6.30 8.27
C THR A 214 -6.77 -7.27 8.02
N ALA A 215 -6.60 -8.21 7.08
CA ALA A 215 -7.61 -9.23 6.79
C ALA A 215 -7.87 -10.14 8.00
N VAL A 216 -6.82 -10.54 8.72
CA VAL A 216 -6.91 -11.31 9.97
C VAL A 216 -7.63 -10.50 11.06
N LEU A 217 -7.23 -9.25 11.29
CA LEU A 217 -7.86 -8.37 12.28
C LEU A 217 -9.35 -8.11 11.97
N SER A 218 -9.70 -7.87 10.70
CA SER A 218 -11.09 -7.63 10.28
C SER A 218 -11.96 -8.87 10.52
N LYS A 219 -11.49 -10.05 10.13
CA LYS A 219 -12.17 -11.34 10.40
C LYS A 219 -12.37 -11.56 11.90
N SER A 220 -11.32 -11.38 12.70
CA SER A 220 -11.37 -11.61 14.15
C SER A 220 -12.35 -10.67 14.86
N ASN A 221 -12.37 -9.39 14.47
CA ASN A 221 -13.34 -8.41 14.98
C ASN A 221 -14.78 -8.74 14.57
N ALA A 222 -15.01 -9.23 13.35
CA ALA A 222 -16.33 -9.67 12.90
C ALA A 222 -16.85 -10.87 13.71
N LEU A 223 -16.00 -11.86 13.97
CA LEU A 223 -16.33 -13.03 14.82
C LEU A 223 -16.66 -12.60 16.26
N LEU A 224 -15.86 -11.70 16.86
CA LEU A 224 -16.16 -11.13 18.18
C LEU A 224 -17.50 -10.38 18.21
N ALA A 225 -17.79 -9.58 17.19
CA ALA A 225 -19.04 -8.83 17.11
C ALA A 225 -20.27 -9.75 16.97
N ALA A 226 -20.17 -10.79 16.13
CA ALA A 226 -21.21 -11.80 15.99
C ALA A 226 -21.45 -12.57 17.30
N ALA A 227 -20.37 -13.02 17.95
CA ALA A 227 -20.44 -13.69 19.26
C ALA A 227 -21.17 -12.85 20.29
N GLN A 228 -20.84 -11.55 20.36
CA GLN A 228 -21.45 -10.64 21.33
C GLN A 228 -22.93 -10.36 21.03
N GLN A 229 -23.33 -10.26 19.75
CA GLN A 229 -24.75 -10.13 19.37
C GLN A 229 -25.58 -11.36 19.81
N PHE A 230 -25.07 -12.58 19.62
CA PHE A 230 -25.73 -13.80 20.09
C PHE A 230 -25.83 -13.84 21.62
N ALA A 231 -24.77 -13.47 22.33
CA ALA A 231 -24.73 -13.38 23.78
C ALA A 231 -25.70 -12.33 24.36
N ASP A 232 -25.80 -11.16 23.73
CA ASP A 232 -26.74 -10.10 24.12
C ASP A 232 -28.18 -10.53 23.86
N ALA A 233 -28.45 -11.23 22.76
CA ALA A 233 -29.76 -11.83 22.48
C ALA A 233 -30.13 -12.89 23.54
N ALA A 234 -29.23 -13.81 23.86
CA ALA A 234 -29.43 -14.83 24.89
C ALA A 234 -29.68 -14.22 26.28
N SER A 235 -28.87 -13.22 26.65
CA SER A 235 -28.99 -12.46 27.90
C SER A 235 -30.28 -11.66 27.98
N SER A 236 -30.78 -11.15 26.85
CA SER A 236 -32.04 -10.43 26.77
C SER A 236 -33.24 -11.39 26.88
N GLU A 237 -33.20 -12.50 26.15
CA GLU A 237 -34.26 -13.51 26.18
C GLU A 237 -34.36 -14.20 27.56
N GLY A 238 -33.25 -14.41 28.28
CA GLY A 238 -33.24 -15.03 29.62
C GLY A 238 -33.76 -14.15 30.77
N LYS A 239 -34.15 -12.89 30.51
CA LYS A 239 -34.69 -12.00 31.55
C LYS A 239 -36.10 -12.40 31.97
N ASN A 240 -36.37 -12.23 33.28
CA ASN A 240 -37.66 -12.46 33.94
C ASN A 240 -38.17 -13.92 33.88
N PRO A 241 -37.41 -14.91 34.41
CA PRO A 241 -37.92 -16.27 34.60
C PRO A 241 -39.14 -16.31 35.54
N PRO A 242 -39.96 -17.38 35.53
CA PRO A 242 -39.76 -18.67 34.84
C PRO A 242 -40.03 -18.62 33.32
N HIS A 243 -39.45 -19.56 32.59
CA HIS A 243 -39.64 -19.75 31.15
C HIS A 243 -39.97 -21.21 30.83
N SER A 244 -40.62 -21.43 29.69
CA SER A 244 -40.91 -22.78 29.19
C SER A 244 -39.63 -23.49 28.75
N THR A 245 -39.70 -24.82 28.59
CA THR A 245 -38.57 -25.64 28.15
C THR A 245 -38.04 -25.18 26.79
N GLU A 246 -38.93 -24.83 25.87
CA GLU A 246 -38.64 -24.41 24.49
C GLU A 246 -37.94 -23.05 24.47
N LYS A 247 -38.31 -22.15 25.38
CA LYS A 247 -37.64 -20.86 25.51
C LYS A 247 -36.23 -21.02 26.11
N TRP A 248 -36.06 -21.88 27.12
CA TRP A 248 -34.72 -22.20 27.63
C TRP A 248 -33.83 -22.86 26.57
N ASP A 249 -34.39 -23.73 25.73
CA ASP A 249 -33.69 -24.37 24.60
C ASP A 249 -33.13 -23.31 23.63
N ARG A 250 -33.99 -22.37 23.20
CA ARG A 250 -33.59 -21.24 22.34
C ARG A 250 -32.50 -20.37 22.96
N ILE A 251 -32.58 -20.09 24.27
CA ILE A 251 -31.53 -19.32 24.97
C ILE A 251 -30.20 -20.11 24.98
N ALA A 252 -30.24 -21.43 25.17
CA ALA A 252 -29.06 -22.28 25.09
C ALA A 252 -28.44 -22.26 23.68
N THR A 253 -29.25 -22.39 22.62
CA THR A 253 -28.79 -22.30 21.23
C THR A 253 -28.11 -20.95 20.91
N LEU A 254 -28.61 -19.85 21.46
CA LEU A 254 -27.97 -18.53 21.29
C LEU A 254 -26.60 -18.46 21.98
N TRP A 255 -26.45 -19.02 23.18
CA TRP A 255 -25.14 -19.13 23.84
C TRP A 255 -24.19 -20.07 23.09
N GLU A 256 -24.69 -21.17 22.52
CA GLU A 256 -23.91 -22.10 21.70
C GLU A 256 -23.42 -21.45 20.40
N ALA A 257 -24.26 -20.66 19.73
CA ALA A 257 -23.86 -19.85 18.58
C ALA A 257 -22.78 -18.81 18.96
N ALA A 258 -22.95 -18.11 20.09
CA ALA A 258 -21.95 -17.17 20.60
C ALA A 258 -20.58 -17.85 20.85
N LEU A 259 -20.59 -19.07 21.40
CA LEU A 259 -19.38 -19.86 21.62
C LEU A 259 -18.73 -20.34 20.32
N ALA A 260 -19.53 -20.75 19.32
CA ALA A 260 -19.03 -21.22 18.04
C ALA A 260 -18.28 -20.13 17.26
N GLU A 261 -18.75 -18.89 17.29
CA GLU A 261 -18.04 -17.77 16.67
C GLU A 261 -16.67 -17.51 17.34
N LEU A 262 -16.59 -17.61 18.67
CA LEU A 262 -15.34 -17.46 19.42
C LEU A 262 -14.36 -18.62 19.20
N GLU A 263 -14.83 -19.79 18.77
CA GLU A 263 -13.97 -20.94 18.43
C GLU A 263 -13.27 -20.79 17.07
N ASN A 264 -13.73 -19.90 16.20
CA ASN A 264 -13.13 -19.65 14.89
C ASN A 264 -11.89 -18.73 14.94
N ILE A 265 -11.65 -18.05 16.07
CA ILE A 265 -10.52 -17.15 16.31
C ILE A 265 -9.27 -17.98 16.69
N GLN A 266 -8.24 -17.96 15.83
CA GLN A 266 -7.04 -18.77 16.02
C GLN A 266 -6.10 -18.24 17.11
N SER A 267 -5.20 -19.08 17.62
CA SER A 267 -4.31 -18.76 18.75
C SER A 267 -3.23 -17.70 18.47
N ASP A 268 -2.97 -17.43 17.20
CA ASP A 268 -2.06 -16.41 16.67
C ASP A 268 -2.79 -15.11 16.28
N GLU A 269 -4.12 -15.06 16.33
CA GLU A 269 -4.90 -13.84 16.08
C GLU A 269 -4.82 -12.88 17.30
N PRO A 270 -4.65 -11.55 17.10
CA PRO A 270 -4.45 -10.59 18.21
C PRO A 270 -5.55 -10.57 19.29
N ASP A 271 -6.80 -10.89 18.91
CA ASP A 271 -7.95 -10.92 19.83
C ASP A 271 -8.11 -12.25 20.58
N TYR A 272 -7.27 -13.26 20.36
CA TYR A 272 -7.43 -14.61 20.94
C TYR A 272 -7.64 -14.60 22.46
N VAL A 273 -6.87 -13.80 23.21
CA VAL A 273 -6.98 -13.71 24.67
C VAL A 273 -8.36 -13.19 25.11
N LYS A 274 -8.90 -12.21 24.38
CA LYS A 274 -10.24 -11.65 24.60
C LYS A 274 -11.32 -12.67 24.25
N ALA A 275 -11.14 -13.41 23.16
CA ALA A 275 -12.03 -14.50 22.76
C ALA A 275 -12.09 -15.62 23.82
N GLN A 276 -10.95 -16.05 24.37
CA GLN A 276 -10.91 -17.05 25.45
C GLN A 276 -11.60 -16.58 26.74
N ALA A 277 -11.45 -15.29 27.11
CA ALA A 277 -12.13 -14.72 28.27
C ALA A 277 -13.66 -14.72 28.10
N LEU A 278 -14.16 -14.32 26.92
CA LEU A 278 -15.58 -14.39 26.58
C LEU A 278 -16.08 -15.84 26.53
N LYS A 279 -15.29 -16.76 25.96
CA LYS A 279 -15.63 -18.19 25.87
C LYS A 279 -15.84 -18.80 27.25
N ALA A 280 -14.98 -18.48 28.22
CA ALA A 280 -15.13 -18.91 29.60
C ALA A 280 -16.44 -18.39 30.23
N GLN A 281 -16.74 -17.10 30.07
CA GLN A 281 -17.98 -16.49 30.57
C GLN A 281 -19.23 -17.11 29.93
N TYR A 282 -19.26 -17.25 28.61
CA TYR A 282 -20.42 -17.76 27.88
C TYR A 282 -20.65 -19.26 28.15
N THR A 283 -19.58 -20.03 28.42
CA THR A 283 -19.68 -21.43 28.87
C THR A 283 -20.38 -21.54 30.23
N ILE A 284 -20.09 -20.63 31.16
CA ILE A 284 -20.78 -20.57 32.47
C ILE A 284 -22.26 -20.25 32.26
N ASN A 285 -22.58 -19.21 31.49
CA ASN A 285 -23.95 -18.79 31.20
C ASN A 285 -24.78 -19.92 30.54
N LEU A 286 -24.19 -20.64 29.58
CA LEU A 286 -24.82 -21.82 28.96
C LEU A 286 -25.08 -22.95 29.98
N GLY A 287 -24.15 -23.18 30.90
CA GLY A 287 -24.33 -24.15 31.99
C GLY A 287 -25.52 -23.81 32.89
N GLU A 288 -25.65 -22.55 33.30
CA GLU A 288 -26.79 -22.07 34.10
C GLU A 288 -28.13 -22.25 33.37
N VAL A 289 -28.18 -21.88 32.09
CA VAL A 289 -29.38 -22.04 31.25
C VAL A 289 -29.79 -23.51 31.10
N ARG A 290 -28.83 -24.41 30.89
CA ARG A 290 -29.08 -25.86 30.77
C ARG A 290 -29.59 -26.46 32.09
N GLU A 291 -29.11 -26.02 33.24
CA GLU A 291 -29.66 -26.46 34.53
C GLU A 291 -31.08 -25.94 34.76
N LEU A 292 -31.38 -24.70 34.38
CA LEU A 292 -32.74 -24.15 34.42
C LEU A 292 -33.69 -24.91 33.48
N GLN A 293 -33.24 -25.25 32.27
CA GLN A 293 -33.98 -26.10 31.32
C GLN A 293 -34.29 -27.48 31.91
N ASN A 294 -33.29 -28.14 32.51
CA ASN A 294 -33.40 -29.45 33.13
C ASN A 294 -34.37 -29.44 34.33
N SER A 295 -34.26 -28.42 35.19
CA SER A 295 -35.17 -28.16 36.31
C SER A 295 -36.61 -27.99 35.85
N GLN A 296 -36.84 -27.16 34.83
CA GLN A 296 -38.15 -26.93 34.21
C GLN A 296 -38.73 -28.22 33.61
N GLN A 297 -37.95 -29.01 32.88
CA GLN A 297 -38.39 -30.30 32.32
C GLN A 297 -38.79 -31.30 33.42
N LYS A 298 -38.01 -31.39 34.50
CA LYS A 298 -38.30 -32.26 35.65
C LYS A 298 -39.61 -31.84 36.35
N ALA A 299 -39.79 -30.54 36.58
CA ALA A 299 -41.01 -30.00 37.18
C ALA A 299 -42.26 -30.31 36.36
N VAL A 300 -42.23 -30.06 35.04
CA VAL A 300 -43.35 -30.40 34.14
C VAL A 300 -43.70 -31.89 34.20
N LYS A 301 -42.69 -32.78 34.18
CA LYS A 301 -42.89 -34.23 34.29
C LYS A 301 -43.48 -34.65 35.64
N LEU A 302 -43.07 -34.03 36.75
CA LEU A 302 -43.62 -34.30 38.09
C LEU A 302 -45.10 -33.93 38.17
N VAL A 303 -45.47 -32.74 37.70
CA VAL A 303 -46.88 -32.29 37.69
C VAL A 303 -47.74 -33.17 36.78
N GLN A 304 -47.28 -33.47 35.56
CA GLN A 304 -48.00 -34.38 34.64
C GLN A 304 -48.14 -35.82 35.17
N SER A 305 -47.20 -36.30 36.00
CA SER A 305 -47.34 -37.58 36.68
C SER A 305 -48.39 -37.49 37.78
N ALA A 306 -48.32 -36.45 38.62
CA ALA A 306 -49.26 -36.22 39.71
C ALA A 306 -50.71 -36.09 39.20
N GLU A 307 -50.95 -35.38 38.10
CA GLU A 307 -52.27 -35.28 37.46
C GLU A 307 -52.81 -36.66 37.03
N LYS A 308 -51.96 -37.50 36.42
CA LYS A 308 -52.34 -38.88 36.03
C LYS A 308 -52.62 -39.76 37.23
N ASP A 309 -51.80 -39.66 38.28
CA ASP A 309 -51.98 -40.39 39.52
C ASP A 309 -53.27 -39.97 40.23
N ILE A 310 -53.59 -38.67 40.29
CA ILE A 310 -54.85 -38.14 40.82
C ILE A 310 -56.06 -38.66 40.02
N ASN A 311 -56.03 -38.60 38.69
CA ASN A 311 -57.13 -39.09 37.85
C ASN A 311 -57.37 -40.59 38.07
N LYS A 312 -56.31 -41.39 38.13
CA LYS A 312 -56.37 -42.82 38.44
C LYS A 312 -56.91 -43.10 39.85
N LEU A 313 -56.59 -42.25 40.83
CA LEU A 313 -57.15 -42.36 42.18
C LEU A 313 -58.65 -42.03 42.20
N ILE A 314 -59.10 -41.04 41.44
CA ILE A 314 -60.53 -40.72 41.29
C ILE A 314 -61.27 -41.94 40.71
N GLU A 315 -60.78 -42.53 39.62
CA GLU A 315 -61.36 -43.72 38.98
C GLU A 315 -61.46 -44.94 39.93
N LEU A 316 -60.44 -45.17 40.77
CA LEU A 316 -60.34 -46.34 41.63
C LEU A 316 -60.87 -46.13 43.06
N SER A 317 -61.19 -44.90 43.45
CA SER A 317 -61.59 -44.53 44.83
C SER A 317 -62.81 -45.29 45.35
N ALA A 318 -63.73 -45.69 44.46
CA ALA A 318 -64.91 -46.49 44.81
C ALA A 318 -64.61 -47.98 45.08
N GLN A 319 -63.39 -48.45 44.80
CA GLN A 319 -62.99 -49.87 44.87
C GLN A 319 -61.78 -50.13 45.79
N GLN A 320 -61.12 -49.09 46.30
CA GLN A 320 -59.95 -49.21 47.19
C GLN A 320 -60.30 -49.00 48.66
N SER A 321 -59.47 -49.54 49.56
CA SER A 321 -59.59 -49.25 50.99
C SER A 321 -59.09 -47.84 51.31
N PRO A 322 -59.64 -47.15 52.32
CA PRO A 322 -59.27 -45.78 52.66
C PRO A 322 -57.77 -45.59 52.89
N GLU A 323 -57.10 -46.55 53.52
CA GLU A 323 -55.67 -46.49 53.85
C GLU A 323 -54.78 -46.50 52.60
N ARG A 324 -55.18 -47.26 51.56
CA ARG A 324 -54.47 -47.29 50.28
C ARG A 324 -54.62 -45.97 49.53
N THR A 325 -55.81 -45.38 49.56
CA THR A 325 -56.08 -44.07 48.94
C THR A 325 -55.29 -42.97 49.65
N ILE A 326 -55.28 -42.95 50.99
CA ILE A 326 -54.48 -42.02 51.80
C ILE A 326 -52.97 -42.15 51.49
N ALA A 327 -52.44 -43.37 51.42
CA ALA A 327 -51.03 -43.60 51.10
C ALA A 327 -50.66 -43.08 49.70
N ALA A 328 -51.53 -43.29 48.71
CA ALA A 328 -51.30 -42.81 47.34
C ALA A 328 -51.40 -41.28 47.23
N VAL A 329 -52.33 -40.63 47.94
CA VAL A 329 -52.43 -39.15 47.97
C VAL A 329 -51.20 -38.53 48.65
N ASN A 330 -50.67 -39.14 49.72
CA ASN A 330 -49.40 -38.72 50.32
C ASN A 330 -48.20 -38.86 49.36
N GLN A 331 -48.18 -39.92 48.52
CA GLN A 331 -47.15 -40.09 47.49
C GLN A 331 -47.23 -39.01 46.39
N VAL A 332 -48.44 -38.59 46.02
CA VAL A 332 -48.67 -37.47 45.09
C VAL A 332 -48.15 -36.15 45.69
N ILE A 333 -48.49 -35.85 46.95
CA ILE A 333 -47.98 -34.66 47.65
C ILE A 333 -46.45 -34.65 47.67
N SER A 334 -45.81 -35.75 48.08
CA SER A 334 -44.35 -35.86 48.12
C SER A 334 -43.68 -35.73 46.73
N ASN A 335 -44.37 -36.05 45.65
CA ASN A 335 -43.87 -35.83 44.28
C ASN A 335 -44.02 -34.37 43.83
N LEU A 336 -45.13 -33.70 44.20
CA LEU A 336 -45.36 -32.30 43.91
C LEU A 336 -44.46 -31.36 44.74
N GLU A 337 -44.13 -31.72 45.98
CA GLU A 337 -43.19 -30.97 46.84
C GLU A 337 -41.76 -30.89 46.27
N LYS A 338 -41.42 -31.74 45.30
CA LYS A 338 -40.13 -31.71 44.58
C LYS A 338 -40.10 -30.69 43.43
N VAL A 339 -41.22 -30.02 43.13
CA VAL A 339 -41.32 -29.00 42.07
C VAL A 339 -40.68 -27.69 42.55
N PRO A 340 -39.60 -27.19 41.92
CA PRO A 340 -38.95 -25.96 42.35
C PRO A 340 -39.82 -24.72 42.09
N SER A 341 -39.78 -23.76 43.02
CA SER A 341 -40.58 -22.53 42.97
C SER A 341 -40.34 -21.66 41.73
N GLY A 342 -39.13 -21.70 41.16
CA GLY A 342 -38.71 -20.97 39.96
C GLY A 342 -39.09 -21.63 38.62
N THR A 343 -40.05 -22.55 38.58
CA THR A 343 -40.54 -23.22 37.34
C THR A 343 -41.93 -22.72 36.95
N THR A 344 -42.33 -22.87 35.68
CA THR A 344 -43.64 -22.34 35.22
C THR A 344 -44.83 -23.01 35.90
N VAL A 345 -44.68 -24.29 36.27
CA VAL A 345 -45.73 -25.13 36.88
C VAL A 345 -45.72 -25.10 38.41
N SER A 346 -44.91 -24.23 39.03
CA SER A 346 -44.77 -24.17 40.49
C SER A 346 -46.07 -23.78 41.21
N LYS A 347 -46.86 -22.90 40.59
CA LYS A 347 -48.20 -22.53 41.10
C LYS A 347 -49.20 -23.68 40.97
N ASP A 348 -49.19 -24.39 39.85
CA ASP A 348 -50.08 -25.52 39.61
C ASP A 348 -49.78 -26.66 40.59
N ALA A 349 -48.49 -26.94 40.85
CA ALA A 349 -48.06 -27.88 41.87
C ALA A 349 -48.55 -27.50 43.28
N GLN A 350 -48.47 -26.21 43.65
CA GLN A 350 -49.00 -25.72 44.94
C GLN A 350 -50.52 -25.88 45.05
N VAL A 351 -51.27 -25.63 43.97
CA VAL A 351 -52.73 -25.84 43.93
C VAL A 351 -53.07 -27.32 44.09
N LEU A 352 -52.37 -28.22 43.38
CA LEU A 352 -52.57 -29.67 43.51
C LEU A 352 -52.23 -30.19 44.92
N ILE A 353 -51.17 -29.67 45.56
CA ILE A 353 -50.84 -29.99 46.96
C ILE A 353 -51.99 -29.57 47.89
N GLN A 354 -52.52 -28.35 47.76
CA GLN A 354 -53.62 -27.86 48.59
C GLN A 354 -54.89 -28.70 48.40
N GLN A 355 -55.21 -29.11 47.17
CA GLN A 355 -56.34 -29.99 46.88
C GLN A 355 -56.16 -31.38 47.50
N ALA A 356 -54.96 -31.97 47.39
CA ALA A 356 -54.62 -33.25 47.99
C ALA A 356 -54.70 -33.21 49.54
N GLN A 357 -54.19 -32.15 50.16
CA GLN A 357 -54.31 -31.92 51.60
C GLN A 357 -55.77 -31.76 52.05
N ALA A 358 -56.59 -31.04 51.27
CA ALA A 358 -58.02 -30.86 51.53
C ALA A 358 -58.86 -32.13 51.29
N TYR A 359 -58.33 -33.12 50.57
CA TYR A 359 -58.90 -34.46 50.49
C TYR A 359 -58.56 -35.26 51.75
N LEU A 360 -57.28 -35.29 52.16
CA LEU A 360 -56.82 -36.00 53.36
C LEU A 360 -57.52 -35.52 54.64
N SER A 361 -57.80 -34.23 54.78
CA SER A 361 -58.50 -33.67 55.94
C SER A 361 -60.00 -34.01 56.02
N LYS A 362 -60.58 -34.60 54.96
CA LYS A 362 -61.96 -35.13 54.92
C LYS A 362 -62.02 -36.65 55.01
N ALA A 363 -60.88 -37.33 54.88
CA ALA A 363 -60.76 -38.79 54.92
C ALA A 363 -60.33 -39.33 56.31
N ASN A 364 -59.86 -38.44 57.18
CA ASN A 364 -59.72 -38.63 58.63
C ASN A 364 -60.98 -38.14 59.36
#